data_AF-A0A7H4ML87-F1
#
_entry.id   AF-A0A7H4ML87-F1
#
_cell.length_a   1.000
_cell.length_b   1.000
_cell.length_c   1.000
_cell.angle_alpha   90.00
_cell.angle_beta   90.00
_cell.angle_gamma   90.00
#
_symmetry.space_group_name_H-M   'P 1'
#
loop_
_entity.id
_entity.type
_entity.pdbx_description
1 polymer ?
#
loop_
_entity_poly.entity_id
_entity_poly.type
_entity_poly.pdbx_seq_one_letter_code
_entity_poly.pdbx_strand_id
1 'polypeptide(L)'
;MQEALETFRWHRHATVDEETYHALHREHRLIADVVCFPGCHINHLTPRTLDIDRAQALMPECGIEPKALIEGPPRREVPILLRQTSFKALEEPVMFAGGA
;
A
#
# COMPACT_ATOMS: atom_id res chain seq x y z
N MET A 1 -15.44 6.88 -17.59
CA MET A 1 -14.58 6.07 -16.69
C MET A 1 -13.16 6.61 -16.61
N GLN A 2 -12.57 7.10 -17.72
CA GLN A 2 -11.21 7.65 -17.73
C GLN A 2 -11.00 8.78 -16.69
N GLU A 3 -11.90 9.76 -16.62
CA GLU A 3 -11.78 10.87 -15.65
C GLU A 3 -11.71 10.43 -14.18
N ALA A 4 -12.40 9.34 -13.82
CA ALA A 4 -12.39 8.83 -12.45
C ALA A 4 -11.03 8.21 -12.06
N LEU A 5 -10.27 7.67 -13.03
CA LEU A 5 -8.96 7.09 -12.78
C LEU A 5 -7.95 8.15 -12.34
N GLU A 6 -8.10 9.39 -12.80
CA GLU A 6 -7.21 10.49 -12.42
C GLU A 6 -7.29 10.83 -10.93
N THR A 7 -8.43 10.58 -10.28
CA THR A 7 -8.59 10.79 -8.83
C THR A 7 -7.70 9.85 -7.99
N PHE A 8 -7.43 8.64 -8.48
CA PHE A 8 -6.71 7.59 -7.76
C PHE A 8 -5.27 7.38 -8.27
N ARG A 9 -4.85 8.16 -9.27
CA ARG A 9 -3.53 8.06 -9.86
C ARG A 9 -2.48 8.48 -8.83
N TRP A 10 -1.38 7.74 -8.76
CA TRP A 10 -0.24 8.14 -7.95
C TRP A 10 0.47 9.36 -8.55
N HIS A 11 0.73 10.36 -7.70
CA HIS A 11 1.48 11.56 -8.05
C HIS A 11 2.70 11.68 -7.15
N ARG A 12 3.89 11.52 -7.73
CA ARG A 12 5.18 11.61 -7.02
C ARG A 12 5.53 13.00 -6.46
N HIS A 13 4.82 14.06 -6.83
CA HIS A 13 5.08 15.41 -6.31
C HIS A 13 4.16 15.69 -5.14
N ALA A 14 4.73 16.02 -3.98
CA ALA A 14 3.98 16.48 -2.83
C ALA A 14 3.44 17.89 -3.06
N THR A 15 2.31 18.20 -2.41
CA THR A 15 1.65 19.53 -2.42
C THR A 15 2.21 20.47 -1.36
N VAL A 16 3.13 19.98 -0.53
CA VAL A 16 3.80 20.70 0.56
C VAL A 16 5.32 20.61 0.37
N ASP A 17 6.07 21.46 1.06
CA ASP A 17 7.53 21.35 1.13
C ASP A 17 7.99 20.14 1.97
N GLU A 18 9.29 19.82 1.87
CA GLU A 18 9.91 18.67 2.52
C GLU A 18 9.84 18.75 4.06
N GLU A 19 10.00 19.95 4.65
CA GLU A 19 9.94 20.15 6.09
C GLU A 19 8.55 19.85 6.64
N THR A 20 7.51 20.38 5.98
CA THR A 20 6.11 20.12 6.30
C THR A 20 5.77 18.64 6.15
N TYR A 21 6.21 18.00 5.07
CA TYR A 21 6.03 16.55 4.88
C TYR A 21 6.63 15.75 6.03
N HIS A 22 7.87 16.05 6.42
CA HIS A 22 8.53 15.36 7.52
C HIS A 22 7.90 15.64 8.88
N ALA A 23 7.38 16.85 9.12
CA ALA A 23 6.61 17.15 10.32
C ALA A 23 5.37 16.24 10.43
N LEU A 24 4.54 16.18 9.38
CA LEU A 24 3.35 15.32 9.34
C LEU A 24 3.69 13.83 9.39
N HIS A 25 4.77 13.42 8.73
CA HIS A 25 5.22 12.02 8.72
C HIS A 25 5.68 11.56 10.11
N ARG A 26 6.32 12.45 10.88
CA ARG A 26 6.72 12.18 12.27
C ARG A 26 5.53 12.03 13.20
N GLU A 27 4.47 12.81 13.00
CA GLU A 27 3.22 12.65 13.74
C GLU A 27 2.59 11.28 13.43
N HIS A 28 2.32 11.00 12.16
CA HIS A 28 1.92 9.67 11.71
C HIS A 28 2.06 9.53 10.19
N ARG A 29 2.59 8.40 9.72
CA ARG A 29 2.78 8.15 8.27
C ARG A 29 1.51 8.32 7.44
N LEU A 30 0.37 7.86 7.97
CA LEU A 30 -0.94 8.00 7.32
C LEU A 30 -1.40 9.46 7.18
N ILE A 31 -1.00 10.36 8.09
CA ILE A 31 -1.35 11.78 7.98
C ILE A 31 -0.63 12.37 6.77
N ALA A 32 0.67 12.13 6.65
CA ALA A 32 1.44 12.57 5.49
C ALA A 32 0.92 11.96 4.17
N ASP A 33 0.57 10.67 4.19
CA ASP A 33 0.01 9.96 3.04
C ASP A 33 -1.30 10.57 2.50
N VAL A 34 -2.16 11.05 3.41
CA VAL A 34 -3.46 11.65 3.05
C VAL A 34 -3.34 13.13 2.70
N VAL A 35 -2.52 13.89 3.43
CA VAL A 35 -2.51 15.37 3.37
C VAL A 35 -1.54 15.89 2.31
N CYS A 36 -0.41 15.22 2.08
CA CYS A 36 0.68 15.78 1.31
C CYS A 36 0.59 15.53 -0.20
N PHE A 37 -0.46 14.89 -0.70
CA PHE A 37 -0.59 14.50 -2.10
C PHE A 37 -1.87 15.08 -2.75
N PRO A 38 -1.88 15.29 -4.08
CA PRO A 38 -3.01 15.93 -4.78
C PRO A 38 -4.34 15.14 -4.73
N GLY A 39 -4.31 13.85 -4.42
CA GLY A 39 -5.48 12.98 -4.48
C GLY A 39 -5.34 11.72 -3.64
N CYS A 40 -6.42 10.94 -3.55
CA CYS A 40 -6.48 9.70 -2.78
C CYS A 40 -5.97 8.52 -3.62
N HIS A 41 -4.65 8.44 -3.75
CA HIS A 41 -4.00 7.37 -4.49
C HIS A 41 -4.33 5.97 -3.93
N ILE A 42 -4.17 4.96 -4.77
CA ILE A 42 -4.40 3.55 -4.39
C ILE A 42 -3.38 3.13 -3.34
N ASN A 43 -3.84 2.84 -2.13
CA ASN A 43 -2.98 2.29 -1.08
C ASN A 43 -2.61 0.81 -1.35
N HIS A 44 -3.57 0.02 -1.83
CA HIS A 44 -3.36 -1.33 -2.31
C HIS A 44 -4.54 -1.81 -3.17
N LEU A 45 -4.28 -2.73 -4.10
CA LEU A 45 -5.29 -3.53 -4.79
C LEU A 45 -5.05 -5.00 -4.46
N THR A 46 -6.03 -5.63 -3.80
CA THR A 46 -5.88 -7.00 -3.29
C THR A 46 -6.64 -7.98 -4.18
N PRO A 47 -5.96 -8.87 -4.93
CA PRO A 47 -6.63 -9.93 -5.66
C PRO A 47 -7.17 -11.00 -4.71
N ARG A 48 -8.19 -11.74 -5.14
CA ARG A 48 -8.75 -12.88 -4.39
C ARG A 48 -8.01 -14.17 -4.75
N THR A 49 -7.60 -14.93 -3.74
CA THR A 49 -7.09 -16.31 -3.90
C THR A 49 -8.02 -17.34 -3.25
N LEU A 50 -7.96 -18.59 -3.71
CA LEU A 50 -8.68 -19.72 -3.12
C LEU A 50 -7.90 -20.38 -1.96
N ASP A 51 -6.57 -20.38 -2.03
CA ASP A 51 -5.70 -20.89 -0.96
C ASP A 51 -4.59 -19.86 -0.69
N ILE A 52 -4.72 -19.14 0.43
CA ILE A 52 -3.76 -18.11 0.84
C ILE A 52 -2.45 -18.71 1.35
N ASP A 53 -2.48 -19.91 1.94
CA ASP A 53 -1.26 -20.56 2.44
C ASP A 53 -0.38 -20.96 1.25
N ARG A 54 -1.00 -21.52 0.20
CA ARG A 54 -0.29 -21.84 -1.04
C ARG A 54 0.21 -20.58 -1.76
N ALA A 55 -0.61 -19.54 -1.83
CA ALA A 55 -0.20 -18.27 -2.44
C ALA A 55 1.00 -17.65 -1.70
N GLN A 56 0.96 -17.60 -0.37
CA GLN A 56 2.05 -17.06 0.44
C GLN A 56 3.36 -17.84 0.27
N ALA A 57 3.28 -19.18 0.21
CA ALA A 57 4.46 -20.03 0.00
C ALA A 57 5.12 -19.82 -1.38
N LEU A 58 4.34 -19.46 -2.40
CA LEU A 58 4.83 -19.21 -3.76
C LEU A 58 5.37 -17.79 -3.96
N MET A 59 4.99 -16.84 -3.11
CA MET A 59 5.42 -15.44 -3.24
C MET A 59 6.95 -15.27 -3.34
N PRO A 60 7.78 -15.93 -2.50
CA PRO A 60 9.24 -15.82 -2.60
C PRO A 60 9.81 -16.33 -3.93
N GLU A 61 9.19 -17.37 -4.52
CA GLU A 61 9.59 -17.89 -5.84
C GLU A 61 9.33 -16.86 -6.96
N CYS A 62 8.39 -15.93 -6.73
CA CYS A 62 8.09 -14.80 -7.62
C CYS A 62 8.80 -13.50 -7.22
N GLY A 63 9.77 -13.54 -6.30
CA GLY A 63 10.49 -12.35 -5.83
C GLY A 63 9.69 -11.44 -4.90
N ILE A 64 8.59 -11.94 -4.33
CA ILE A 64 7.75 -11.23 -3.38
C ILE A 64 8.02 -11.77 -1.97
N GLU A 65 8.41 -10.90 -1.03
CA GLU A 65 8.60 -11.27 0.37
C GLU A 65 7.34 -10.93 1.19
N PRO A 66 6.47 -11.90 1.51
CA PRO A 66 5.29 -11.65 2.32
C PRO A 66 5.66 -11.51 3.79
N LYS A 67 4.83 -10.77 4.55
CA LYS A 67 4.83 -10.89 6.00
C LYS A 67 4.55 -12.35 6.39
N ALA A 68 5.26 -12.84 7.41
CA ALA A 68 5.05 -14.19 7.91
C ALA A 68 3.62 -14.40 8.47
N LEU A 69 3.06 -13.36 9.10
CA LEU A 69 1.72 -13.41 9.68
C LEU A 69 0.64 -13.35 8.59
N ILE A 70 -0.29 -14.31 8.64
CA ILE A 70 -1.60 -14.22 7.99
C ILE A 70 -2.61 -13.75 9.04
N GLU A 71 -3.27 -12.63 8.78
CA GLU A 71 -4.35 -12.08 9.60
C GLU A 71 -5.67 -12.79 9.31
N GLY A 72 -6.57 -12.77 10.29
CA GLY A 72 -7.88 -13.42 10.22
C GLY A 72 -7.92 -14.77 10.97
N PRO A 73 -8.97 -15.58 10.76
CA PRO A 73 -9.10 -16.88 11.41
C PRO A 73 -8.04 -17.88 10.91
N PRO A 74 -7.73 -18.94 11.69
CA PRO A 74 -6.82 -20.00 11.24
C PRO A 74 -7.40 -20.78 10.04
N ARG A 75 -6.58 -21.63 9.39
CA ARG A 75 -7.02 -22.50 8.28
C ARG A 75 -8.17 -23.41 8.73
N ARG A 76 -9.19 -23.55 7.88
CA ARG A 76 -10.40 -24.33 8.12
C ARG A 76 -10.84 -25.01 6.82
N GLU A 77 -11.55 -26.12 6.93
CA GLU A 77 -12.18 -26.78 5.77
C GLU A 77 -13.28 -25.92 5.16
N VAL A 78 -14.04 -25.22 6.02
CA VAL A 78 -15.03 -24.22 5.62
C VAL A 78 -14.54 -22.85 6.11
N PRO A 79 -13.97 -22.02 5.21
CA PRO A 79 -13.49 -20.68 5.55
C PRO A 79 -14.62 -19.81 6.10
N ILE A 80 -14.28 -18.98 7.09
CA ILE A 80 -15.15 -17.93 7.63
C ILE A 80 -14.42 -16.59 7.55
N LEU A 81 -15.17 -15.50 7.45
CA LEU A 81 -14.61 -14.15 7.21
C LEU A 81 -13.62 -14.17 6.03
N LEU A 82 -12.43 -13.60 6.20
CA LEU A 82 -11.34 -13.65 5.25
C LEU A 82 -10.02 -13.82 5.98
N ARG A 83 -9.02 -14.33 5.25
CA ARG A 83 -7.62 -14.34 5.66
C ARG A 83 -6.85 -13.46 4.70
N GLN A 84 -5.90 -12.68 5.21
CA GLN A 84 -5.09 -11.78 4.39
C GLN A 84 -3.63 -11.71 4.86
N THR A 85 -2.74 -11.35 3.94
CA THR A 85 -1.36 -11.00 4.25
C THR A 85 -0.97 -9.81 3.36
N SER A 86 0.16 -9.18 3.66
CA SER A 86 0.69 -8.04 2.92
C SER A 86 2.17 -8.23 2.64
N PHE A 87 2.67 -7.55 1.62
CA PHE A 87 4.09 -7.46 1.30
C PHE A 87 4.42 -6.03 0.90
N LYS A 88 5.70 -5.67 0.94
CA LYS A 88 6.17 -4.40 0.37
C LYS A 88 6.31 -4.58 -1.14
N ALA A 89 5.48 -3.89 -1.91
CA ALA A 89 5.46 -4.05 -3.37
C ALA A 89 6.57 -3.23 -4.05
N LEU A 90 6.64 -1.94 -3.75
CA LEU A 90 7.52 -0.96 -4.41
C LEU A 90 7.96 0.10 -3.38
N GLU A 91 9.14 0.68 -3.60
CA GLU A 91 9.53 1.96 -2.98
C GLU A 91 9.33 3.06 -4.02
N GLU A 92 8.58 4.10 -3.68
CA GLU A 92 8.33 5.22 -4.58
C GLU A 92 8.97 6.51 -4.04
N PRO A 93 9.73 7.26 -4.86
CA PRO A 93 10.30 8.52 -4.44
C PRO A 93 9.21 9.60 -4.35
N VAL A 94 9.29 10.41 -3.30
CA VAL A 94 8.49 11.64 -3.12
C VAL A 94 9.36 12.83 -3.50
N MET A 95 8.84 13.71 -4.34
CA MET A 95 9.51 14.94 -4.78
C MET A 95 8.82 16.17 -4.20
N PHE A 96 9.61 17.16 -3.84
CA PHE A 96 9.15 18.41 -3.25
C PHE A 96 9.46 19.58 -4.17
N ALA A 97 8.54 20.54 -4.28
CA ALA A 97 8.78 21.72 -5.09
C ALA A 97 9.91 22.55 -4.46
N GLY A 98 10.95 22.88 -5.26
CA GLY A 98 12.10 23.65 -4.81
C GLY A 98 13.24 22.83 -4.18
N GLY A 99 13.11 21.50 -4.12
CA GLY A 99 14.23 20.59 -3.84
C GLY A 99 15.08 20.39 -5.10
N ALA A 100 16.41 20.48 -4.95
CA ALA A 100 17.37 20.21 -6.02
C ALA A 100 17.40 18.74 -6.45
#